data_AF-A0AAU2E1X1-F1
#
_entry.id   AF-A0AAU2E1X1-F1
#
_cell.length_a   1.000
_cell.length_b   1.000
_cell.length_c   1.000
_cell.angle_alpha   90.00
_cell.angle_beta   90.00
_cell.angle_gamma   90.00
#
_symmetry.space_group_name_H-M   'P 1'
#
loop_
_entity.id
_entity.type
_entity.pdbx_description
1 polymer ?
#
loop_
_entity_poly.entity_id
_entity_poly.type
_entity_poly.pdbx_seq_one_letter_code
_entity_poly.pdbx_strand_id
1 'polypeptide(L)'
;MFTSVLMIEKALTSADVEFVTTLHGDEQVGFHVLLQPRGDQADRLLRAIDDVALGELDDAARERETPEGQEARGPAEQALDVSLRALRAAGSEADGRLIEDHPLDALKSLVEEIGADEVIVLTDPHYVEEFFHRDWASRARHKVGVPVLKLFSHSKT
;
A
#
# COMPACT_ATOMS: atom_id res chain seq x y z
N MET A 1 6.90 -16.51 -15.26
CA MET A 1 7.20 -15.15 -14.80
C MET A 1 5.90 -14.68 -14.21
N PHE A 2 5.92 -14.56 -12.90
CA PHE A 2 4.76 -14.26 -12.08
C PHE A 2 4.59 -12.74 -11.99
N THR A 3 3.38 -12.22 -12.12
CA THR A 3 3.13 -10.77 -12.11
C THR A 3 2.33 -10.37 -10.88
N SER A 4 2.96 -9.66 -9.94
CA SER A 4 2.34 -9.25 -8.68
C SER A 4 2.12 -7.74 -8.65
N VAL A 5 0.91 -7.31 -8.25
CA VAL A 5 0.68 -5.92 -7.84
C VAL A 5 1.09 -5.78 -6.38
N LEU A 6 2.05 -4.91 -6.08
CA LEU A 6 2.55 -4.68 -4.72
C LEU A 6 2.09 -3.31 -4.22
N MET A 7 1.15 -3.29 -3.29
CA MET A 7 0.68 -2.06 -2.65
C MET A 7 1.49 -1.79 -1.38
N ILE A 8 2.06 -0.58 -1.30
CA ILE A 8 2.90 -0.10 -0.18
C ILE A 8 2.49 1.31 0.25
N GLU A 9 2.80 1.66 1.48
CA GLU A 9 2.55 3.00 2.05
C GLU A 9 3.84 3.81 2.27
N LYS A 10 4.99 3.12 2.26
CA LYS A 10 6.31 3.67 2.52
C LYS A 10 7.35 2.89 1.72
N ALA A 11 8.58 3.41 1.69
CA ALA A 11 9.68 2.73 1.01
C ALA A 11 9.92 1.33 1.59
N LEU A 12 10.17 0.35 0.71
CA LEU A 12 10.54 -1.00 1.11
C LEU A 12 11.88 -1.01 1.84
N THR A 13 11.93 -1.73 2.96
CA THR A 13 13.21 -2.08 3.60
C THR A 13 13.86 -3.26 2.88
N SER A 14 15.15 -3.51 3.13
CA SER A 14 15.82 -4.70 2.59
C SER A 14 15.15 -6.01 3.01
N ALA A 15 14.62 -6.07 4.24
CA ALA A 15 13.89 -7.22 4.74
C ALA A 15 12.56 -7.40 4.02
N ASP A 16 11.85 -6.30 3.72
CA ASP A 16 10.62 -6.36 2.91
C ASP A 16 10.90 -6.87 1.50
N VAL A 17 11.98 -6.38 0.87
CA VAL A 17 12.39 -6.83 -0.48
C VAL A 17 12.69 -8.31 -0.49
N GLU A 18 13.55 -8.78 0.41
CA GLU A 18 13.87 -10.21 0.54
C GLU A 18 12.61 -11.05 0.77
N PHE A 19 11.70 -10.56 1.60
CA PHE A 19 10.48 -11.27 1.91
C PHE A 19 9.56 -11.40 0.69
N VAL A 20 9.28 -10.31 -0.03
CA VAL A 20 8.35 -10.36 -1.17
C VAL A 20 8.93 -11.06 -2.39
N THR A 21 10.24 -10.97 -2.63
CA THR A 21 10.87 -11.63 -3.80
C THR A 21 11.01 -13.13 -3.63
N THR A 22 10.94 -13.66 -2.40
CA THR A 22 11.11 -15.09 -2.12
C THR A 22 9.80 -15.87 -1.97
N LEU A 23 8.63 -15.20 -2.02
CA LEU A 23 7.32 -15.83 -1.86
C LEU A 23 7.03 -16.92 -2.90
N HIS A 24 7.57 -16.78 -4.12
CA HIS A 24 7.33 -17.69 -5.24
C HIS A 24 8.48 -18.68 -5.48
N GLY A 25 9.41 -18.82 -4.53
CA GLY A 25 10.56 -19.72 -4.66
C GLY A 25 11.49 -19.31 -5.81
N ASP A 26 11.75 -20.23 -6.73
CA ASP A 26 12.66 -20.01 -7.87
C ASP A 26 11.99 -19.32 -9.07
N GLU A 27 10.68 -19.03 -9.01
CA GLU A 27 9.99 -18.35 -10.11
C GLU A 27 10.35 -16.87 -10.16
N GLN A 28 10.68 -16.36 -11.36
CA GLN A 28 10.90 -14.92 -11.56
C GLN A 28 9.61 -14.15 -11.38
N VAL A 29 9.64 -13.10 -10.55
CA VAL A 29 8.50 -12.23 -10.25
C VAL A 29 8.75 -10.83 -10.78
N GLY A 30 7.76 -10.28 -11.49
CA GLY A 30 7.66 -8.88 -11.86
C GLY A 30 6.68 -8.15 -10.94
N PHE A 31 7.05 -6.95 -10.48
CA PHE A 31 6.26 -6.15 -9.56
C PHE A 31 5.76 -4.85 -10.20
N HIS A 32 4.44 -4.64 -10.12
CA HIS A 32 3.85 -3.32 -10.34
C HIS A 32 3.50 -2.70 -9.00
N VAL A 33 4.30 -1.72 -8.58
CA VAL A 33 4.22 -1.10 -7.25
C VAL A 33 3.21 0.04 -7.26
N LEU A 34 2.21 -0.04 -6.41
CA LEU A 34 1.33 1.09 -6.09
C LEU A 34 1.74 1.64 -4.73
N LEU A 35 2.28 2.86 -4.72
CA LEU A 35 2.55 3.55 -3.46
C LEU A 35 1.42 4.53 -3.20
N GLN A 36 0.71 4.33 -2.09
CA GLN A 36 -0.26 5.30 -1.59
C GLN A 36 0.47 6.24 -0.62
N PRO A 37 0.66 7.53 -0.95
CA PRO A 37 1.25 8.49 -0.03
C PRO A 37 0.45 8.53 1.26
N ARG A 38 1.14 8.66 2.40
CA ARG A 38 0.46 8.98 3.65
C ARG A 38 -0.17 10.37 3.50
N GLY A 39 -1.49 10.44 3.70
CA GLY A 39 -2.24 11.68 3.62
C GLY A 39 -3.48 11.60 4.50
N ASP A 40 -3.68 12.65 5.28
CA ASP A 40 -4.80 12.89 6.22
C ASP A 40 -6.20 12.91 5.53
N GLN A 41 -6.31 12.59 4.24
CA GLN A 41 -7.60 12.55 3.52
C GLN A 41 -8.40 11.28 3.79
N ALA A 42 -7.74 10.15 4.02
CA ALA A 42 -8.41 8.98 4.58
C ALA A 42 -8.87 9.27 6.02
N ASP A 43 -8.01 9.95 6.80
CA ASP A 43 -8.26 10.29 8.20
C ASP A 43 -9.39 11.32 8.38
N ARG A 44 -9.48 12.34 7.52
CA ARG A 44 -10.55 13.36 7.56
C ARG A 44 -11.90 12.84 7.09
N LEU A 45 -11.93 11.96 6.07
CA LEU A 45 -13.18 11.39 5.59
C LEU A 45 -13.81 10.45 6.63
N LEU A 46 -12.99 9.77 7.42
CA LEU A 46 -13.44 8.91 8.52
C LEU A 46 -13.90 9.71 9.74
N ARG A 47 -13.15 10.76 10.16
CA ARG A 47 -13.57 11.66 11.26
C ARG A 47 -14.89 12.37 10.97
N ALA A 48 -15.11 12.84 9.74
CA ALA A 48 -16.35 13.51 9.35
C ALA A 48 -17.59 12.59 9.37
N ILE A 49 -17.40 11.27 9.26
CA ILE A 49 -18.48 10.29 9.37
C ILE A 49 -18.77 9.97 10.84
N ASP A 50 -17.75 9.93 11.70
CA ASP A 50 -17.89 9.69 13.14
C ASP A 50 -18.51 10.89 13.89
N ASP A 51 -18.17 12.13 13.52
CA ASP A 51 -18.74 13.35 14.15
C ASP A 51 -20.26 13.51 13.92
N VAL A 52 -20.80 12.86 12.88
CA VAL A 52 -22.25 12.85 12.60
C VAL A 52 -22.97 11.70 13.33
N ALA A 53 -22.24 10.66 13.74
CA ALA A 53 -22.80 9.49 14.43
C ALA A 53 -22.70 9.56 15.96
N LEU A 54 -21.72 10.27 16.50
CA LEU A 54 -21.45 10.38 17.93
C LEU A 54 -21.05 11.82 18.26
N GLY A 55 -22.04 12.71 18.35
CA GLY A 55 -21.77 14.11 18.70
C GLY A 55 -21.06 14.22 20.04
N GLU A 56 -19.75 14.45 20.02
CA GLU A 56 -18.93 15.11 21.04
C GLU A 56 -17.58 15.45 20.38
N LEU A 57 -17.24 16.75 20.39
CA LEU A 57 -15.93 17.27 20.03
C LEU A 57 -15.01 17.11 21.24
N ASP A 58 -13.91 16.38 21.12
CA ASP A 58 -12.54 16.86 21.39
C ASP A 58 -11.51 15.73 21.50
N ASP A 59 -10.29 16.09 21.07
CA ASP A 59 -8.99 15.55 21.46
C ASP A 59 -8.58 14.12 21.06
N ALA A 60 -7.97 14.02 19.86
CA ALA A 60 -6.84 13.12 19.56
C ALA A 60 -6.26 13.50 18.17
N ALA A 61 -4.96 13.57 17.91
CA ALA A 61 -3.77 13.20 18.65
C ALA A 61 -2.58 14.00 18.10
N ARG A 62 -1.56 14.20 18.94
CA ARG A 62 -0.22 14.59 18.51
C ARG A 62 0.42 13.40 17.79
N GLU A 63 0.42 13.39 16.46
CA GLU A 63 1.40 12.61 15.70
C GLU A 63 2.38 13.54 14.98
N ARG A 64 3.64 13.10 15.00
CA ARG A 64 4.81 13.87 14.57
C ARG A 64 4.63 14.32 13.13
N GLU A 65 4.92 15.60 12.87
CA GLU A 65 4.84 16.31 11.58
C GLU A 65 5.30 15.42 10.41
N THR A 66 4.34 14.72 9.80
CA THR A 66 4.55 13.95 8.58
C THR A 66 4.06 14.83 7.43
N PRO A 67 4.82 15.01 6.34
CA PRO A 67 4.38 15.83 5.22
C PRO A 67 3.06 15.30 4.65
N GLU A 68 2.10 16.20 4.37
CA GLU A 68 0.75 15.87 3.93
C GLU A 68 0.46 16.40 2.52
N GLY A 69 -0.49 15.79 1.80
CA GLY A 69 -1.00 16.31 0.53
C GLY A 69 0.10 16.52 -0.53
N GLN A 70 0.15 17.71 -1.15
CA GLN A 70 1.17 18.03 -2.16
C GLN A 70 2.60 18.00 -1.60
N GLU A 71 2.78 18.22 -0.29
CA GLU A 71 4.08 18.14 0.37
C GLU A 71 4.52 16.69 0.64
N ALA A 72 3.57 15.75 0.71
CA ALA A 72 3.82 14.31 0.80
C ALA A 72 4.28 13.71 -0.54
N ARG A 73 3.98 14.36 -1.67
CA ARG A 73 4.25 13.83 -3.00
C ARG A 73 5.73 13.65 -3.29
N GLY A 74 6.57 14.62 -2.92
CA GLY A 74 8.03 14.50 -3.07
C GLY A 74 8.63 13.31 -2.30
N PRO A 75 8.37 13.20 -0.98
CA PRO A 75 8.75 12.03 -0.18
C PRO A 75 8.17 10.71 -0.70
N ALA A 76 6.94 10.69 -1.19
CA ALA A 76 6.30 9.50 -1.74
C ALA A 76 6.92 9.06 -3.08
N GLU A 77 7.22 9.99 -3.99
CA GLU A 77 7.94 9.72 -5.24
C GLU A 77 9.33 9.16 -4.94
N GLN A 78 10.04 9.72 -3.94
CA GLN A 78 11.32 9.20 -3.48
C GLN A 78 11.19 7.79 -2.89
N ALA A 79 10.18 7.54 -2.07
CA ALA A 79 9.92 6.23 -1.48
C ALA A 79 9.61 5.17 -2.55
N LEU A 80 8.86 5.54 -3.57
CA LEU A 80 8.56 4.69 -4.72
C LEU A 80 9.85 4.36 -5.49
N ASP A 81 10.65 5.38 -5.86
CA ASP A 81 11.91 5.17 -6.58
C ASP A 81 12.90 4.29 -5.82
N VAL A 82 13.04 4.49 -4.50
CA VAL A 82 13.85 3.63 -3.64
C VAL A 82 13.38 2.17 -3.70
N SER A 83 12.07 1.95 -3.60
CA SER A 83 11.47 0.61 -3.62
C SER A 83 11.69 -0.08 -4.96
N LEU A 84 11.45 0.63 -6.07
CA LEU A 84 11.66 0.10 -7.42
C LEU A 84 13.13 -0.25 -7.69
N ARG A 85 14.06 0.60 -7.24
CA ARG A 85 15.50 0.29 -7.35
C ARG A 85 15.88 -0.93 -6.53
N ALA A 86 15.35 -1.06 -5.32
CA ALA A 86 15.67 -2.19 -4.45
C ALA A 86 15.14 -3.52 -5.01
N LEU A 87 13.91 -3.54 -5.53
CA LEU A 87 13.35 -4.72 -6.21
C LEU A 87 14.18 -5.11 -7.45
N ARG A 88 14.55 -4.13 -8.28
CA ARG A 88 15.41 -4.37 -9.45
C ARG A 88 16.80 -4.88 -9.06
N ALA A 89 17.38 -4.35 -8.00
CA ALA A 89 18.66 -4.81 -7.47
C ALA A 89 18.60 -6.25 -6.93
N ALA A 90 17.41 -6.69 -6.48
CA ALA A 90 17.15 -8.07 -6.08
C ALA A 90 16.87 -9.02 -7.27
N GLY A 91 16.87 -8.51 -8.51
CA GLY A 91 16.72 -9.30 -9.73
C GLY A 91 15.30 -9.37 -10.29
N SER A 92 14.34 -8.64 -9.70
CA SER A 92 12.97 -8.57 -10.20
C SER A 92 12.79 -7.49 -11.26
N GLU A 93 11.85 -7.70 -12.18
CA GLU A 93 11.31 -6.58 -12.96
C GLU A 93 10.42 -5.72 -12.04
N ALA A 94 10.52 -4.40 -12.13
CA ALA A 94 9.69 -3.53 -11.32
C ALA A 94 9.40 -2.21 -12.01
N ASP A 95 8.16 -1.76 -11.95
CA ASP A 95 7.71 -0.39 -12.23
C ASP A 95 6.60 -0.03 -11.24
N GLY A 96 6.15 1.23 -11.24
CA GLY A 96 5.13 1.64 -10.29
C GLY A 96 4.70 3.08 -10.42
N ARG A 97 3.64 3.41 -9.70
CA ARG A 97 3.03 4.75 -9.68
C ARG A 97 2.48 5.09 -8.30
N LEU A 98 2.38 6.39 -8.04
CA LEU A 98 1.64 6.89 -6.89
C LEU A 98 0.13 6.77 -7.14
N ILE A 99 -0.63 6.54 -6.07
CA ILE A 99 -2.09 6.61 -6.09
C ILE A 99 -2.57 7.60 -5.03
N GLU A 100 -3.42 8.55 -5.45
CA GLU A 100 -3.92 9.59 -4.55
C GLU A 100 -5.30 9.22 -3.97
N ASP A 101 -6.15 8.50 -4.74
CA ASP A 101 -7.51 8.17 -4.36
C ASP A 101 -7.93 6.72 -4.70
N HIS A 102 -8.96 6.23 -3.99
CA HIS A 102 -9.68 4.97 -4.26
C HIS A 102 -8.76 3.75 -4.51
N PRO A 103 -7.99 3.29 -3.51
CA PRO A 103 -6.97 2.25 -3.70
C PRO A 103 -7.53 0.93 -4.25
N LEU A 104 -8.76 0.56 -3.88
CA LEU A 104 -9.41 -0.63 -4.41
C LEU A 104 -9.74 -0.56 -5.91
N ASP A 105 -10.10 0.63 -6.41
CA ASP A 105 -10.37 0.83 -7.83
C ASP A 105 -9.06 0.89 -8.62
N ALA A 106 -8.02 1.53 -8.06
CA ALA A 106 -6.69 1.54 -8.65
C ALA A 106 -6.09 0.12 -8.74
N LEU A 107 -6.23 -0.68 -7.67
CA LEU A 107 -5.82 -2.09 -7.65
C LEU A 107 -6.54 -2.90 -8.72
N LYS A 108 -7.88 -2.83 -8.74
CA LYS A 108 -8.67 -3.55 -9.74
C LYS A 108 -8.26 -3.18 -11.16
N SER A 109 -8.19 -1.88 -11.45
CA SER A 109 -7.86 -1.38 -12.79
C SER A 109 -6.47 -1.84 -13.21
N LEU A 110 -5.49 -1.78 -12.31
CA LEU A 110 -4.13 -2.24 -12.62
C LEU A 110 -4.09 -3.75 -12.85
N VAL A 111 -4.74 -4.55 -11.99
CA VAL A 111 -4.82 -6.01 -12.18
C VAL A 111 -5.41 -6.35 -13.54
N GLU A 112 -6.49 -5.69 -13.95
CA GLU A 112 -7.11 -5.87 -15.27
C GLU A 112 -6.20 -5.40 -16.42
N GLU A 113 -5.48 -4.29 -16.24
CA GLU A 113 -4.58 -3.68 -17.24
C GLU A 113 -3.38 -4.59 -17.58
N ILE A 114 -2.76 -5.17 -16.55
CA ILE A 114 -1.51 -5.95 -16.71
C ILE A 114 -1.74 -7.46 -16.68
N GLY A 115 -2.95 -7.92 -16.34
CA GLY A 115 -3.25 -9.34 -16.14
C GLY A 115 -2.48 -9.94 -14.97
N ALA A 116 -2.46 -9.26 -13.82
CA ALA A 116 -1.72 -9.70 -12.65
C ALA A 116 -2.22 -11.06 -12.11
N ASP A 117 -1.31 -11.85 -11.55
CA ASP A 117 -1.62 -13.14 -10.93
C ASP A 117 -2.09 -12.98 -9.48
N GLU A 118 -1.69 -11.91 -8.81
CA GLU A 118 -2.04 -11.62 -7.42
C GLU A 118 -1.93 -10.14 -7.05
N VAL A 119 -2.43 -9.83 -5.85
CA VAL A 119 -2.16 -8.58 -5.14
C VAL A 119 -1.49 -8.89 -3.81
N ILE A 120 -0.32 -8.29 -3.57
CA ILE A 120 0.34 -8.24 -2.27
C ILE A 120 0.11 -6.86 -1.67
N VAL A 121 -0.39 -6.81 -0.45
CA VAL A 121 -0.47 -5.57 0.33
C VAL A 121 0.47 -5.67 1.51
N LEU A 122 1.50 -4.82 1.49
CA LEU A 122 2.51 -4.73 2.53
C LEU A 122 2.32 -3.43 3.31
N THR A 123 1.84 -3.56 4.54
CA THR A 123 1.44 -2.43 5.40
C THR A 123 2.00 -2.59 6.81
N ASP A 124 2.02 -1.52 7.59
CA ASP A 124 2.41 -1.57 8.99
C ASP A 124 1.28 -2.17 9.85
N PRO A 125 1.59 -2.97 10.90
CA PRO A 125 0.58 -3.63 11.73
C PRO A 125 -0.49 -2.71 12.34
N HIS A 126 -0.14 -1.46 12.63
CA HIS A 126 -1.02 -0.50 13.31
C HIS A 126 -1.96 0.25 12.36
N TYR A 127 -1.56 0.45 11.09
CA TYR A 127 -2.33 1.23 10.09
C TYR A 127 -3.43 0.42 9.39
N VAL A 128 -3.42 -0.88 9.68
CA VAL A 128 -4.36 -1.88 9.19
C VAL A 128 -5.79 -1.65 9.68
N GLU A 129 -5.99 -1.03 10.84
CA GLU A 129 -7.33 -0.81 11.38
C GLU A 129 -7.98 0.48 10.83
N GLU A 130 -7.17 1.46 10.42
CA GLU A 130 -7.64 2.81 10.02
C GLU A 130 -7.88 2.95 8.51
N PHE A 131 -7.04 2.36 7.64
CA PHE A 131 -7.24 2.43 6.17
C PHE A 131 -8.23 1.41 5.61
N PHE A 132 -8.52 0.38 6.40
CA PHE A 132 -9.16 -0.83 5.93
C PHE A 132 -10.24 -1.21 6.94
N HIS A 133 -11.40 -0.55 6.86
CA HIS A 133 -12.62 -0.99 7.54
C HIS A 133 -12.63 -2.52 7.63
N ARG A 134 -12.96 -3.08 8.79
CA ARG A 134 -12.95 -4.50 9.19
C ARG A 134 -13.13 -5.59 8.10
N ASP A 135 -13.73 -5.27 6.95
CA ASP A 135 -14.02 -6.12 5.80
C ASP A 135 -13.19 -5.87 4.51
N TRP A 136 -12.19 -4.98 4.47
CA TRP A 136 -11.48 -4.64 3.21
C TRP A 136 -10.86 -5.85 2.51
N ALA A 137 -10.18 -6.75 3.22
CA ALA A 137 -9.56 -7.92 2.59
C ALA A 137 -10.60 -8.80 1.88
N SER A 138 -11.82 -8.87 2.43
CA SER A 138 -12.95 -9.53 1.79
C SER A 138 -13.41 -8.77 0.53
N ARG A 139 -13.56 -7.44 0.62
CA ARG A 139 -13.93 -6.60 -0.52
C ARG A 139 -12.89 -6.63 -1.64
N ALA A 140 -11.60 -6.59 -1.31
CA ALA A 140 -10.49 -6.64 -2.26
C ALA A 140 -10.53 -7.94 -3.05
N ARG A 141 -10.59 -9.10 -2.37
CA ARG A 141 -10.69 -10.42 -3.02
C ARG A 141 -11.85 -10.51 -4.01
N HIS A 142 -13.02 -10.00 -3.63
CA HIS A 142 -14.18 -9.99 -4.52
C HIS A 142 -14.06 -9.00 -5.68
N LYS A 143 -13.36 -7.87 -5.48
CA LYS A 143 -13.29 -6.77 -6.45
C LYS A 143 -12.16 -6.93 -7.46
N VAL A 144 -11.00 -7.43 -7.05
CA VAL A 144 -9.80 -7.57 -7.90
C VAL A 144 -9.78 -8.88 -8.67
N GLY A 145 -10.51 -9.91 -8.23
CA GLY A 145 -10.63 -11.18 -8.96
C GLY A 145 -9.41 -12.10 -8.90
N VAL A 146 -8.35 -11.69 -8.20
CA VAL A 146 -7.11 -12.47 -8.00
C VAL A 146 -6.84 -12.69 -6.51
N PRO A 147 -6.01 -13.67 -6.13
CA PRO A 147 -5.57 -13.84 -4.75
C PRO A 147 -5.02 -12.54 -4.15
N VAL A 148 -5.41 -12.26 -2.91
CA VAL A 148 -4.91 -11.10 -2.15
C VAL A 148 -4.19 -11.60 -0.91
N LEU A 149 -2.88 -11.35 -0.87
CA LEU A 149 -2.01 -11.64 0.26
C LEU A 149 -1.76 -10.36 1.06
N LYS A 150 -1.93 -10.45 2.38
CA LYS A 150 -1.68 -9.34 3.29
C LYS A 150 -0.46 -9.68 4.14
N LEU A 151 0.55 -8.82 4.04
CA LEU A 151 1.83 -8.96 4.71
C LEU A 151 2.07 -7.73 5.59
N PHE A 152 2.84 -7.93 6.65
CA PHE A 152 3.25 -6.84 7.52
C PHE A 152 4.69 -6.46 7.23
N SER A 153 4.94 -5.16 7.08
CA SER A 153 6.29 -4.65 6.86
C SER A 153 7.16 -4.90 8.09
N HIS A 154 8.42 -5.26 7.83
CA HIS A 154 9.43 -5.40 8.87
C HIS A 154 9.94 -4.03 9.28
N SER A 155 9.23 -3.36 10.19
CA SER A 155 9.77 -2.21 10.91
C SER A 155 10.86 -2.68 11.88
N LYS A 156 12.10 -2.18 11.72
CA LYS A 156 13.06 -2.21 12.83
C LYS A 156 12.53 -1.31 13.94
N THR A 157 12.38 -1.86 15.13
CA THR A 157 12.23 -1.13 16.39
C THR A 157 13.42 -0.20 16.63
#